data_AF-A0A520CJK3-F1
#
_entry.id   AF-A0A520CJK3-F1
#
_cell.length_a   1.000
_cell.length_b   1.000
_cell.length_c   1.000
_cell.angle_alpha   90.00
_cell.angle_beta   90.00
_cell.angle_gamma   90.00
#
_symmetry.space_group_name_H-M   'P 1'
#
loop_
_entity.id
_entity.type
_entity.pdbx_description
1 polymer ?
#
loop_
_entity_poly.entity_id
_entity_poly.type
_entity_poly.pdbx_seq_one_letter_code
_entity_poly.pdbx_strand_id
1 'polypeptide(L)'
;MLRFAGFVAAGLAQALSIAAPWNGQPLWWLQILSLAFLVWQLDAIRLRAEPKAWRSGFLYGWAFTTAWLCGTWWWLFISLHTYGGLAAPLAVLAVLALAAALALYYAVACALFVAFAPASRAGAAIFFAALWTLGELLRGSWFTGFPWGAGGYAHLDGPLVRYAPWLGVYGVGLIAALLAAFWGAFPWRAESKRWAARARLLVITVVLLLLPVLWPTQGRTDAAGTLGVALLQGNIPQDEKFIPGGGVATALR
;
A
#
# COMPACT_ATOMS: atom_id res chain seq x y z
N MET A 1 -5.57 14.84 -19.48
CA MET A 1 -6.63 13.97 -18.94
C MET A 1 -6.21 12.50 -18.88
N LEU A 2 -5.79 11.88 -19.98
CA LEU A 2 -5.42 10.44 -20.02
C LEU A 2 -4.36 10.02 -18.98
N ARG A 3 -3.31 10.83 -18.79
CA ARG A 3 -2.25 10.53 -17.81
C ARG A 3 -2.75 10.53 -16.37
N PHE A 4 -3.61 11.48 -16.01
CA PHE A 4 -4.21 11.57 -14.67
C PHE A 4 -5.11 10.36 -14.38
N ALA A 5 -5.94 9.97 -15.36
CA ALA A 5 -6.76 8.77 -15.26
C ALA A 5 -5.90 7.51 -15.02
N GLY A 6 -4.73 7.41 -15.66
CA GLY A 6 -3.78 6.33 -15.40
C GLY A 6 -3.29 6.26 -13.96
N PHE A 7 -2.99 7.40 -13.31
CA PHE A 7 -2.61 7.42 -11.89
C PHE A 7 -3.75 7.02 -10.97
N VAL A 8 -4.97 7.48 -11.25
CA VAL A 8 -6.16 7.08 -10.48
C VAL A 8 -6.42 5.58 -10.62
N ALA A 9 -6.35 5.04 -11.84
CA ALA A 9 -6.53 3.61 -12.09
C ALA A 9 -5.46 2.76 -11.39
N ALA A 10 -4.19 3.18 -11.42
CA ALA A 10 -3.13 2.52 -10.69
C ALA A 10 -3.35 2.62 -9.16
N GLY A 11 -3.81 3.76 -8.66
CA GLY A 11 -4.20 3.91 -7.25
C GLY A 11 -5.30 2.94 -6.84
N LEU A 12 -6.36 2.80 -7.66
CA LEU A 12 -7.39 1.80 -7.43
C LEU A 12 -6.84 0.36 -7.48
N ALA A 13 -5.91 0.07 -8.40
CA ALA A 13 -5.21 -1.22 -8.43
C ALA A 13 -4.40 -1.47 -7.16
N GLN A 14 -3.77 -0.44 -6.58
CA GLN A 14 -3.14 -0.52 -5.25
C GLN A 14 -4.15 -0.92 -4.18
N ALA A 15 -5.35 -0.35 -4.18
CA ALA A 15 -6.40 -0.69 -3.23
C ALA A 15 -6.86 -2.16 -3.39
N LEU A 16 -7.15 -2.55 -4.63
CA LEU A 16 -7.52 -3.93 -4.99
C LEU A 16 -6.44 -4.94 -4.60
N SER A 17 -5.17 -4.53 -4.58
CA SER A 17 -4.06 -5.40 -4.21
C SER A 17 -4.01 -5.77 -2.73
N ILE A 18 -4.65 -4.97 -1.87
CA ILE A 18 -4.65 -5.23 -0.42
C ILE A 18 -5.78 -6.19 -0.05
N ALA A 19 -6.96 -5.98 -0.62
CA ALA A 19 -8.11 -6.85 -0.43
C ALA A 19 -8.96 -6.85 -1.70
N ALA A 20 -8.90 -7.94 -2.45
CA ALA A 20 -9.68 -8.08 -3.67
C ALA A 20 -11.19 -8.13 -3.35
N PRO A 21 -12.06 -7.35 -4.02
CA PRO A 21 -13.48 -7.22 -3.65
C PRO A 21 -14.29 -8.51 -3.67
N TRP A 22 -13.86 -9.50 -4.45
CA TRP A 22 -14.60 -10.75 -4.66
C TRP A 22 -14.30 -11.83 -3.61
N ASN A 23 -13.12 -11.80 -2.96
CA ASN A 23 -12.71 -12.86 -2.02
C ASN A 23 -11.90 -12.35 -0.82
N GLY A 24 -11.63 -11.04 -0.73
CA GLY A 24 -10.83 -10.43 0.33
C GLY A 24 -9.34 -10.74 0.27
N GLN A 25 -8.87 -11.47 -0.75
CA GLN A 25 -7.49 -11.97 -0.80
C GLN A 25 -6.51 -10.85 -1.23
N PRO A 26 -5.30 -10.82 -0.65
CA PRO A 26 -4.25 -9.91 -1.06
C PRO A 26 -3.60 -10.36 -2.38
N LEU A 27 -3.26 -9.41 -3.25
CA LEU A 27 -2.64 -9.63 -4.56
C LEU A 27 -1.27 -8.94 -4.62
N TRP A 28 -0.26 -9.61 -4.07
CA TRP A 28 1.12 -9.07 -3.95
C TRP A 28 1.70 -8.56 -5.27
N TRP A 29 1.44 -9.26 -6.38
CA TRP A 29 1.96 -8.89 -7.69
C TRP A 29 1.29 -7.62 -8.22
N LEU A 30 0.00 -7.43 -7.96
CA LEU A 30 -0.74 -6.25 -8.39
C LEU A 30 -0.25 -5.01 -7.65
N GLN A 31 0.11 -5.16 -6.37
CA GLN A 31 0.71 -4.09 -5.57
C GLN A 31 2.04 -3.62 -6.18
N ILE A 32 2.92 -4.56 -6.55
CA ILE A 32 4.20 -4.26 -7.21
C ILE A 32 3.95 -3.58 -8.56
N LEU A 33 3.04 -4.10 -9.38
CA LEU A 33 2.73 -3.52 -10.71
C LEU A 33 2.17 -2.10 -10.61
N SER A 34 1.26 -1.87 -9.66
CA SER A 34 0.66 -0.56 -9.40
C SER A 34 1.73 0.48 -9.00
N LEU A 35 2.59 0.15 -8.02
CA LEU A 35 3.69 1.04 -7.64
C LEU A 35 4.74 1.18 -8.75
N ALA A 36 5.02 0.13 -9.51
CA ALA A 36 5.97 0.19 -10.62
C ALA A 36 5.46 1.14 -11.71
N PHE A 37 4.15 1.16 -11.97
CA PHE A 37 3.54 2.13 -12.87
C PHE A 37 3.67 3.57 -12.35
N LEU A 38 3.42 3.79 -11.06
CA LEU A 38 3.63 5.10 -10.41
C LEU A 38 5.08 5.56 -10.61
N VAL A 39 6.06 4.73 -10.27
CA VAL A 39 7.49 5.07 -10.41
C VAL A 39 7.87 5.30 -11.86
N TRP A 40 7.42 4.45 -12.79
CA TRP A 40 7.70 4.61 -14.22
C TRP A 40 7.24 5.98 -14.73
N GLN A 41 6.04 6.40 -14.33
CA GLN A 41 5.49 7.67 -14.75
C GLN A 41 6.15 8.87 -14.08
N LEU A 42 6.52 8.76 -12.80
CA LEU A 42 7.29 9.78 -12.09
C LEU A 42 8.71 9.92 -12.66
N ASP A 43 9.37 8.82 -13.00
CA ASP A 43 10.70 8.84 -13.61
C ASP A 43 10.64 9.48 -15.00
N ALA A 44 9.60 9.18 -15.79
CA ALA A 44 9.37 9.86 -17.07
C ALA A 44 9.09 11.37 -16.93
N ILE A 45 8.59 11.84 -15.79
CA ILE A 45 8.45 13.28 -15.48
C ILE A 45 9.81 13.86 -15.09
N ARG A 46 10.51 13.20 -14.17
CA ARG A 46 11.85 13.59 -13.69
C ARG A 46 12.84 13.73 -14.84
N LEU A 47 12.91 12.74 -15.73
CA LEU A 47 13.87 12.68 -16.83
C LEU A 47 13.65 13.74 -17.92
N ARG A 48 12.48 14.39 -17.98
CA ARG A 48 12.26 15.54 -18.86
C ARG A 48 12.95 16.80 -18.34
N ALA A 49 13.36 16.83 -17.07
CA ALA A 49 14.07 17.93 -16.42
C ALA A 49 13.38 19.30 -16.58
N GLU A 50 12.04 19.31 -16.70
CA GLU A 50 11.28 20.55 -16.83
C GLU A 50 11.28 21.35 -15.51
N PRO A 51 11.40 22.68 -15.56
CA PRO A 51 11.26 23.51 -14.38
C PRO A 51 9.94 23.22 -13.65
N LYS A 52 9.99 23.05 -12.32
CA LYS A 52 8.82 22.76 -11.48
C LYS A 52 8.13 21.41 -11.75
N ALA A 53 8.80 20.45 -12.40
CA ALA A 53 8.28 19.08 -12.59
C ALA A 53 7.82 18.39 -11.29
N TRP A 54 8.41 18.77 -10.15
CA TRP A 54 7.99 18.31 -8.82
C TRP A 54 6.52 18.60 -8.51
N ARG A 55 5.92 19.65 -9.08
CA ARG A 55 4.47 19.96 -8.92
C ARG A 55 3.61 18.90 -9.59
N SER A 56 4.03 18.40 -10.75
CA SER A 56 3.37 17.27 -11.41
C SER A 56 3.56 15.99 -10.61
N GLY A 57 4.76 15.76 -10.06
CA GLY A 57 5.02 14.65 -9.13
C GLY A 57 4.09 14.67 -7.91
N PHE A 58 3.91 15.85 -7.31
CA PHE A 58 2.98 16.08 -6.21
C PHE A 58 1.54 15.74 -6.62
N LEU A 59 1.03 16.38 -7.69
CA LEU A 59 -0.37 16.22 -8.12
C LEU A 59 -0.72 14.77 -8.47
N TYR A 60 0.17 14.08 -9.19
CA TYR A 60 -0.07 12.70 -9.60
C TYR A 60 0.12 11.70 -8.47
N GLY A 61 1.11 11.92 -7.60
CA GLY A 61 1.28 11.12 -6.37
C GLY A 61 0.09 11.27 -5.44
N TRP A 62 -0.44 12.49 -5.32
CA TRP A 62 -1.68 12.76 -4.59
C TRP A 62 -2.87 12.04 -5.21
N ALA A 63 -3.09 12.15 -6.51
CA ALA A 63 -4.21 11.49 -7.19
C ALA A 63 -4.17 9.95 -7.07
N PHE A 64 -3.00 9.35 -7.28
CA PHE A 64 -2.76 7.92 -7.08
C PHE A 64 -3.12 7.50 -5.64
N THR A 65 -2.59 8.24 -4.66
CA THR A 65 -2.73 7.86 -3.26
C THR A 65 -4.13 8.09 -2.73
N THR A 66 -4.79 9.18 -3.13
CA THR A 66 -6.19 9.45 -2.80
C THR A 66 -7.08 8.32 -3.32
N ALA A 67 -6.87 7.88 -4.58
CA ALA A 67 -7.62 6.77 -5.16
C ALA A 67 -7.36 5.44 -4.41
N TRP A 68 -6.10 5.15 -4.11
CA TRP A 68 -5.71 3.99 -3.30
C TRP A 68 -6.40 3.97 -1.94
N LEU A 69 -6.27 5.06 -1.19
CA LEU A 69 -6.82 5.14 0.14
C LEU A 69 -8.34 5.02 0.07
N CYS A 70 -9.03 5.86 -0.72
CA CYS A 70 -10.49 5.77 -0.94
C CYS A 70 -10.95 4.35 -1.23
N GLY A 71 -10.28 3.65 -2.14
CA GLY A 71 -10.61 2.26 -2.47
C GLY A 71 -10.37 1.27 -1.33
N THR A 72 -9.46 1.57 -0.40
CA THR A 72 -9.11 0.65 0.71
C THR A 72 -10.07 0.78 1.89
N TRP A 73 -10.49 1.99 2.23
CA TRP A 73 -11.36 2.28 3.38
C TRP A 73 -12.74 2.82 3.00
N TRP A 74 -13.24 2.49 1.81
CA TRP A 74 -14.59 2.86 1.37
C TRP A 74 -15.65 2.46 2.40
N TRP A 75 -15.41 1.37 3.14
CA TRP A 75 -16.27 0.82 4.20
C TRP A 75 -16.50 1.80 5.36
N LEU A 76 -15.65 2.82 5.56
CA LEU A 76 -15.90 3.89 6.54
C LEU A 76 -17.20 4.65 6.27
N PHE A 77 -17.67 4.64 5.02
CA PHE A 77 -19.00 5.14 4.69
C PHE A 77 -20.09 4.48 5.56
N ILE A 78 -20.02 3.16 5.79
CA ILE A 78 -20.99 2.43 6.58
C ILE A 78 -20.98 2.92 8.04
N SER A 79 -19.77 3.09 8.60
CA SER A 79 -19.62 3.63 9.97
C SER A 79 -20.20 5.02 10.11
N LEU A 80 -19.91 5.93 9.17
CA LEU A 80 -20.35 7.33 9.24
C LEU A 80 -21.84 7.50 8.91
N HIS A 81 -22.33 6.83 7.86
CA HIS A 81 -23.69 6.98 7.38
C HIS A 81 -24.68 6.13 8.19
N THR A 82 -24.44 4.82 8.27
CA THR A 82 -25.40 3.88 8.88
C THR A 82 -25.43 4.00 10.40
N TYR A 83 -24.25 4.03 11.04
CA TYR A 83 -24.17 4.07 12.51
C TYR A 83 -23.97 5.48 13.06
N GLY A 84 -23.32 6.37 12.31
CA GLY A 84 -23.11 7.77 12.69
C GLY A 84 -24.26 8.70 12.34
N GLY A 85 -25.25 8.24 11.55
CA GLY A 85 -26.41 9.04 11.14
C GLY A 85 -26.09 10.20 10.19
N LEU A 86 -24.87 10.26 9.66
CA LEU A 86 -24.45 11.34 8.76
C LEU A 86 -25.14 11.19 7.39
N ALA A 87 -25.60 12.29 6.79
CA ALA A 87 -26.18 12.22 5.44
C ALA A 87 -25.17 11.64 4.43
N ALA A 88 -25.64 10.80 3.50
CA ALA A 88 -24.76 10.06 2.59
C ALA A 88 -23.74 10.94 1.82
N PRO A 89 -24.10 12.12 1.26
CA PRO A 89 -23.13 12.99 0.61
C PRO A 89 -22.02 13.47 1.55
N LEU A 90 -22.36 13.79 2.80
CA LEU A 90 -21.39 14.22 3.82
C LEU A 90 -20.46 13.07 4.22
N ALA A 91 -20.96 11.84 4.32
CA ALA A 91 -20.14 10.66 4.58
C ALA A 91 -19.14 10.39 3.45
N VAL A 92 -19.58 10.48 2.18
CA VAL A 92 -18.68 10.36 1.02
C VAL A 92 -17.61 11.45 1.03
N LEU A 93 -18.01 12.70 1.28
CA LEU A 93 -17.08 13.83 1.36
C LEU A 93 -16.08 13.67 2.51
N ALA A 94 -16.50 13.15 3.67
CA ALA A 94 -15.63 12.90 4.81
C ALA A 94 -14.56 11.84 4.48
N VAL A 95 -14.95 10.71 3.86
CA VAL A 95 -13.99 9.67 3.43
C VAL A 95 -13.02 10.22 2.38
N LEU A 96 -13.52 10.96 1.40
CA LEU A 96 -12.68 11.58 0.37
C LEU A 96 -11.72 12.62 0.97
N ALA A 97 -12.19 13.47 1.88
CA ALA A 97 -11.38 14.49 2.53
C ALA A 97 -10.27 13.87 3.38
N LEU A 98 -10.60 12.82 4.13
CA LEU A 98 -9.64 12.06 4.92
C LEU A 98 -8.57 11.43 4.02
N ALA A 99 -8.97 10.84 2.89
CA ALA A 99 -8.02 10.30 1.90
C ALA A 99 -7.16 11.34 1.22
N ALA A 100 -7.75 12.44 0.78
CA ALA A 100 -7.04 13.57 0.22
C ALA A 100 -6.01 14.14 1.20
N ALA A 101 -6.34 14.23 2.49
CA ALA A 101 -5.45 14.74 3.52
C ALA A 101 -4.28 13.77 3.79
N LEU A 102 -4.55 12.48 4.01
CA LEU A 102 -3.47 11.50 4.25
C LEU A 102 -2.65 11.22 2.98
N ALA A 103 -3.20 11.42 1.79
CA ALA A 103 -2.46 11.34 0.53
C ALA A 103 -1.33 12.38 0.43
N LEU A 104 -1.37 13.46 1.21
CA LEU A 104 -0.34 14.50 1.20
C LEU A 104 1.05 13.95 1.60
N TYR A 105 1.13 12.97 2.51
CA TYR A 105 2.40 12.35 2.87
C TYR A 105 3.11 11.75 1.65
N TYR A 106 2.35 11.07 0.80
CA TYR A 106 2.84 10.41 -0.40
C TYR A 106 2.99 11.37 -1.58
N ALA A 107 2.15 12.40 -1.67
CA ALA A 107 2.29 13.48 -2.65
C ALA A 107 3.62 14.21 -2.46
N VAL A 108 3.98 14.53 -1.21
CA VAL A 108 5.28 15.12 -0.87
C VAL A 108 6.40 14.15 -1.21
N ALA A 109 6.29 12.86 -0.86
CA ALA A 109 7.29 11.86 -1.25
C ALA A 109 7.50 11.80 -2.78
N CYS A 110 6.43 11.82 -3.57
CA CYS A 110 6.52 11.82 -5.03
C CYS A 110 7.13 13.11 -5.59
N ALA A 111 6.81 14.26 -4.99
CA ALA A 111 7.41 15.55 -5.35
C ALA A 111 8.92 15.57 -5.08
N LEU A 112 9.34 15.10 -3.89
CA LEU A 112 10.74 14.98 -3.51
C LEU A 112 11.50 14.00 -4.40
N PHE A 113 10.89 12.86 -4.75
CA PHE A 113 11.47 11.93 -5.71
C PHE A 113 11.73 12.61 -7.07
N VAL A 114 10.75 13.33 -7.63
CA VAL A 114 10.93 14.02 -8.91
C VAL A 114 11.95 15.16 -8.81
N ALA A 115 12.03 15.86 -7.68
CA ALA A 115 12.96 16.97 -7.50
C ALA A 115 14.41 16.54 -7.26
N PHE A 116 14.62 15.46 -6.49
CA PHE A 116 15.92 15.17 -5.87
C PHE A 116 16.44 13.74 -6.08
N ALA A 117 15.69 12.86 -6.73
CA ALA A 117 16.14 11.48 -6.90
C ALA A 117 17.48 11.44 -7.67
N PRO A 118 18.49 10.68 -7.18
CA PRO A 118 19.79 10.58 -7.83
C PRO A 118 19.72 10.10 -9.29
N ALA A 119 20.68 10.52 -10.11
CA ALA A 119 20.75 10.11 -11.52
C ALA A 119 20.95 8.58 -11.69
N SER A 120 21.62 7.93 -10.74
CA SER A 120 21.81 6.48 -10.77
C SER A 120 20.48 5.75 -10.53
N ARG A 121 20.20 4.70 -11.30
CA ARG A 121 18.94 3.95 -11.19
C ARG A 121 18.76 3.30 -9.81
N ALA A 122 19.84 2.71 -9.29
CA ALA A 122 19.82 2.13 -7.95
C ALA A 122 19.60 3.19 -6.88
N GLY A 123 20.26 4.35 -7.00
CA GLY A 123 20.07 5.48 -6.09
C GLY A 123 18.64 6.01 -6.12
N ALA A 124 18.05 6.17 -7.32
CA ALA A 124 16.65 6.57 -7.47
C ALA A 124 15.68 5.54 -6.85
N ALA A 125 15.90 4.25 -7.09
CA ALA A 125 15.04 3.19 -6.54
C ALA A 125 15.09 3.14 -5.00
N ILE A 126 16.29 3.22 -4.41
CA ILE A 126 16.47 3.29 -2.96
C ILE A 126 15.83 4.57 -2.40
N PHE A 127 16.03 5.71 -3.06
CA PHE A 127 15.46 6.99 -2.63
C PHE A 127 13.93 6.96 -2.66
N PHE A 128 13.32 6.41 -3.72
CA PHE A 128 11.87 6.23 -3.77
C PHE A 128 11.38 5.32 -2.65
N ALA A 129 11.98 4.15 -2.47
CA ALA A 129 11.57 3.19 -1.44
C ALA A 129 11.67 3.78 -0.02
N ALA A 130 12.73 4.54 0.26
CA ALA A 130 12.90 5.25 1.52
C ALA A 130 11.83 6.33 1.73
N LEU A 131 11.57 7.17 0.73
CA LEU A 131 10.53 8.20 0.82
C LEU A 131 9.11 7.61 0.95
N TRP A 132 8.83 6.53 0.22
CA TRP A 132 7.55 5.83 0.31
C TRP A 132 7.33 5.25 1.71
N THR A 133 8.35 4.56 2.25
CA THR A 133 8.31 3.98 3.59
C THR A 133 8.19 5.07 4.66
N LEU A 134 8.91 6.19 4.52
CA LEU A 134 8.75 7.33 5.40
C LEU A 134 7.31 7.88 5.36
N GLY A 135 6.71 7.96 4.18
CA GLY A 135 5.29 8.32 4.02
C GLY A 135 4.34 7.36 4.75
N GLU A 136 4.58 6.05 4.67
CA GLU A 136 3.80 5.05 5.42
C GLU A 136 3.98 5.18 6.94
N LEU A 137 5.20 5.37 7.42
CA LEU A 137 5.51 5.53 8.84
C LEU A 137 4.89 6.81 9.42
N LEU A 138 4.98 7.92 8.69
CA LEU A 138 4.35 9.19 9.08
C LEU A 138 2.83 9.04 9.17
N ARG A 139 2.20 8.48 8.12
CA ARG A 139 0.75 8.21 8.13
C ARG A 139 0.34 7.28 9.28
N GLY A 140 1.17 6.28 9.58
CA GLY A 140 0.91 5.30 10.62
C GLY A 140 1.15 5.78 12.05
N SER A 141 1.80 6.93 12.26
CA SER A 141 2.25 7.37 13.59
C SER A 141 1.80 8.78 13.98
N TRP A 142 1.73 9.72 13.03
CA TRP A 142 1.36 11.10 13.32
C TRP A 142 -0.15 11.26 13.54
N PHE A 143 -0.53 12.19 14.40
CA PHE A 143 -1.93 12.48 14.76
C PHE A 143 -2.70 11.20 15.16
N THR A 144 -2.15 10.44 16.11
CA THR A 144 -2.62 9.10 16.56
C THR A 144 -2.43 7.96 15.56
N GLY A 145 -2.11 8.27 14.30
CA GLY A 145 -1.82 7.30 13.27
C GLY A 145 -3.07 6.71 12.61
N PHE A 146 -3.00 6.52 11.29
CA PHE A 146 -4.03 5.80 10.53
C PHE A 146 -3.38 4.84 9.52
N PRO A 147 -2.84 3.69 9.98
CA PRO A 147 -2.03 2.77 9.16
C PRO A 147 -2.84 1.76 8.34
N TRP A 148 -4.17 1.93 8.24
CA TRP A 148 -5.01 1.02 7.47
C TRP A 148 -4.57 0.96 6.00
N GLY A 149 -4.58 -0.23 5.45
CA GLY A 149 -4.18 -0.44 4.06
C GLY A 149 -2.71 -0.17 3.78
N ALA A 150 -1.79 -0.42 4.71
CA ALA A 150 -0.35 -0.35 4.42
C ALA A 150 0.05 -1.31 3.29
N GLY A 151 0.97 -0.90 2.41
CA GLY A 151 1.32 -1.65 1.20
C GLY A 151 1.86 -3.07 1.48
N GLY A 152 2.49 -3.27 2.65
CA GLY A 152 2.98 -4.58 3.08
C GLY A 152 1.89 -5.65 3.26
N TYR A 153 0.64 -5.27 3.55
CA TYR A 153 -0.46 -6.24 3.71
C TYR A 153 -0.85 -6.95 2.42
N ALA A 154 -0.59 -6.34 1.26
CA ALA A 154 -0.78 -7.01 -0.03
C ALA A 154 0.12 -8.25 -0.20
N HIS A 155 1.12 -8.43 0.67
CA HIS A 155 2.09 -9.51 0.58
C HIS A 155 1.85 -10.65 1.57
N LEU A 156 0.73 -10.68 2.31
CA LEU A 156 0.44 -11.75 3.29
C LEU A 156 0.49 -13.16 2.68
N ASP A 157 -0.06 -13.36 1.48
CA ASP A 157 0.01 -14.64 0.75
C ASP A 157 1.11 -14.65 -0.32
N GLY A 158 2.00 -13.65 -0.27
CA GLY A 158 3.07 -13.45 -1.23
C GLY A 158 4.43 -13.93 -0.71
N PRO A 159 5.43 -14.04 -1.61
CA PRO A 159 6.79 -14.45 -1.24
C PRO A 159 7.44 -13.52 -0.20
N LEU A 160 7.09 -12.22 -0.22
CA LEU A 160 7.66 -11.23 0.70
C LEU A 160 7.13 -11.36 2.14
N VAL A 161 6.06 -12.13 2.41
CA VAL A 161 5.56 -12.35 3.78
C VAL A 161 6.65 -12.85 4.71
N ARG A 162 7.60 -13.60 4.16
CA ARG A 162 8.69 -14.20 4.93
C ARG A 162 9.57 -13.14 5.57
N TYR A 163 9.60 -11.91 5.07
CA TYR A 163 10.32 -10.80 5.72
C TYR A 163 9.64 -10.26 6.98
N ALA A 164 8.35 -10.53 7.18
CA ALA A 164 7.55 -9.94 8.25
C ALA A 164 8.11 -10.19 9.67
N PRO A 165 8.64 -11.39 10.02
CA PRO A 165 9.20 -11.62 11.35
C PRO A 165 10.42 -10.75 11.69
N TRP A 166 11.17 -10.30 10.69
CA TRP A 166 12.39 -9.50 10.90
C TRP A 166 12.16 -8.00 10.74
N LEU A 167 11.34 -7.60 9.78
CA LEU A 167 11.21 -6.21 9.37
C LEU A 167 9.81 -5.62 9.59
N GLY A 168 8.84 -6.46 10.00
CA GLY A 168 7.44 -6.07 10.13
C GLY A 168 6.81 -5.66 8.80
N VAL A 169 5.57 -5.17 8.87
CA VAL A 169 4.78 -4.82 7.68
C VAL A 169 5.39 -3.67 6.86
N TYR A 170 5.98 -2.67 7.51
CA TYR A 170 6.61 -1.55 6.81
C TYR A 170 7.92 -1.95 6.11
N GLY A 171 8.65 -2.91 6.67
CA GLY A 171 9.83 -3.46 5.99
C GLY A 171 9.47 -4.31 4.78
N VAL A 172 8.39 -5.09 4.85
CA VAL A 172 7.81 -5.77 3.68
C VAL A 172 7.42 -4.74 2.62
N GLY A 173 6.75 -3.65 3.03
CA GLY A 173 6.40 -2.52 2.17
C GLY A 173 7.63 -1.85 1.53
N LEU A 174 8.71 -1.65 2.28
CA LEU A 174 9.98 -1.10 1.79
C LEU A 174 10.58 -1.96 0.67
N ILE A 175 10.66 -3.29 0.88
CA ILE A 175 11.20 -4.21 -0.12
C ILE A 175 10.31 -4.24 -1.36
N ALA A 176 8.98 -4.24 -1.19
CA ALA A 176 8.03 -4.16 -2.29
C ALA A 176 8.17 -2.86 -3.09
N ALA A 177 8.30 -1.71 -2.41
CA ALA A 177 8.53 -0.42 -3.05
C ALA A 177 9.87 -0.36 -3.80
N LEU A 178 10.91 -0.99 -3.25
CA LEU A 178 12.22 -1.10 -3.90
C LEU A 178 12.13 -1.94 -5.19
N LEU A 179 11.47 -3.10 -5.13
CA LEU A 179 11.19 -3.93 -6.30
C LEU A 179 10.39 -3.15 -7.34
N ALA A 180 9.29 -2.55 -6.95
CA ALA A 180 8.45 -1.73 -7.82
C ALA A 180 9.26 -0.61 -8.49
N ALA A 181 10.15 0.06 -7.75
CA ALA A 181 10.98 1.12 -8.30
C ALA A 181 12.03 0.62 -9.30
N PHE A 182 12.63 -0.54 -9.07
CA PHE A 182 13.53 -1.17 -10.04
C PHE A 182 12.82 -1.54 -11.34
N TRP A 183 11.61 -2.09 -11.24
CA TRP A 183 10.78 -2.44 -12.41
C TRP A 183 10.24 -1.20 -13.14
N GLY A 184 9.81 -0.18 -12.40
CA GLY A 184 9.27 1.07 -12.93
C GLY A 184 10.33 1.94 -13.62
N ALA A 185 11.53 2.04 -13.03
CA ALA A 185 12.66 2.75 -13.65
C ALA A 185 13.34 1.94 -14.76
N PHE A 186 12.87 0.71 -15.05
CA PHE A 186 13.43 -0.09 -16.13
C PHE A 186 13.06 0.51 -17.49
N PRO A 187 14.04 0.83 -18.33
CA PRO A 187 13.76 1.42 -19.63
C PRO A 187 13.28 0.33 -20.61
N TRP A 188 11.97 0.14 -20.73
CA TRP A 188 11.41 -0.90 -21.61
C TRP A 188 11.60 -0.62 -23.12
N ARG A 189 11.79 0.65 -23.51
CA ARG A 189 11.73 1.11 -24.92
C ARG A 189 13.07 1.26 -25.68
N ALA A 190 14.23 0.84 -25.15
CA ALA A 190 15.49 0.95 -25.93
C ALA A 190 16.03 -0.41 -26.37
N GLU A 191 16.49 -0.46 -27.62
CA GLU A 191 16.51 -1.69 -28.41
C GLU A 191 17.82 -2.49 -28.37
N SER A 192 19.02 -1.89 -28.28
CA SER A 192 20.17 -2.62 -28.86
C SER A 192 21.06 -3.46 -27.93
N LYS A 193 21.14 -3.27 -26.59
CA LYS A 193 22.09 -4.05 -25.73
C LYS A 193 21.66 -4.26 -24.27
N ARG A 194 20.48 -4.84 -24.02
CA ARG A 194 19.88 -4.91 -22.66
C ARG A 194 19.71 -6.27 -22.01
N TRP A 195 20.15 -7.36 -22.61
CA TRP A 195 20.05 -8.69 -21.97
C TRP A 195 20.72 -8.70 -20.59
N ALA A 196 21.90 -8.08 -20.45
CA ALA A 196 22.60 -8.00 -19.16
C ALA A 196 21.90 -7.10 -18.13
N ALA A 197 21.12 -6.09 -18.56
CA ALA A 197 20.33 -5.25 -17.67
C ALA A 197 19.03 -5.94 -17.24
N ARG A 198 18.37 -6.67 -18.17
CA ARG A 198 17.21 -7.52 -17.89
C ARG A 198 17.59 -8.67 -16.97
N ALA A 199 18.71 -9.34 -17.24
CA ALA A 199 19.26 -10.38 -16.38
C ALA A 199 19.57 -9.84 -14.98
N ARG A 200 20.21 -8.65 -14.87
CA ARG A 200 20.42 -8.02 -13.56
C ARG A 200 19.12 -7.71 -12.82
N LEU A 201 18.10 -7.15 -13.49
CA LEU A 201 16.79 -6.90 -12.89
C LEU A 201 16.13 -8.21 -12.42
N LEU A 202 16.19 -9.25 -13.25
CA LEU A 202 15.65 -10.57 -12.93
C LEU A 202 16.38 -11.16 -11.72
N VAL A 203 17.72 -11.11 -11.70
CA VAL A 203 18.53 -11.58 -10.57
C VAL A 203 18.19 -10.81 -9.30
N ILE A 204 18.11 -9.47 -9.34
CA ILE A 204 17.70 -8.67 -8.17
C ILE A 204 16.31 -9.08 -7.69
N THR A 205 15.37 -9.29 -8.61
CA THR A 205 14.01 -9.72 -8.28
C THR A 205 14.03 -11.09 -7.61
N VAL A 206 14.67 -12.08 -8.24
CA VAL A 206 14.76 -13.44 -7.72
C VAL A 206 15.46 -13.47 -6.36
N VAL A 207 16.56 -12.74 -6.20
CA VAL A 207 17.27 -12.62 -4.92
C VAL A 207 16.36 -12.02 -3.86
N LEU A 208 15.69 -10.89 -4.11
CA LEU A 208 14.80 -10.28 -3.12
C LEU A 208 13.58 -11.15 -2.80
N LEU A 209 13.08 -11.95 -3.75
CA LEU A 209 11.94 -12.86 -3.49
C LEU A 209 12.36 -14.14 -2.75
N LEU A 210 13.56 -14.66 -2.99
CA LEU A 210 14.02 -15.96 -2.46
C LEU A 210 14.99 -15.86 -1.28
N LEU A 211 15.65 -14.72 -1.05
CA LEU A 211 16.52 -14.51 0.10
C LEU A 211 15.87 -14.89 1.45
N PRO A 212 14.60 -14.53 1.74
CA PRO A 212 13.99 -14.90 3.02
C PRO A 212 13.55 -16.37 3.07
N VAL A 213 13.60 -17.10 1.95
CA VAL A 213 13.40 -18.57 1.93
C VAL A 213 14.66 -19.28 2.41
N LEU A 214 15.83 -18.72 2.11
CA LEU A 214 17.13 -19.27 2.52
C LEU A 214 17.44 -19.03 4.00
N TRP A 215 16.76 -18.06 4.62
CA TRP A 215 16.92 -17.77 6.04
C TRP A 215 15.82 -18.47 6.85
N PRO A 216 16.16 -19.38 7.78
CA PRO A 216 15.16 -20.03 8.61
C PRO A 216 14.41 -18.98 9.43
N THR A 217 13.08 -19.05 9.41
CA THR A 217 12.21 -18.22 10.25
C THR A 217 12.51 -18.53 11.71
N GLN A 218 13.32 -17.69 12.36
CA GLN A 218 13.55 -17.77 13.79
C GLN A 218 12.28 -17.34 14.52
N GLY A 219 11.91 -18.06 15.58
CA GLY A 219 10.68 -17.79 16.34
C GLY A 219 9.57 -18.83 16.19
N ARG A 220 9.81 -19.96 15.49
CA ARG A 220 8.95 -21.13 15.63
C ARG A 220 9.21 -21.73 17.01
N THR A 221 8.38 -21.41 17.98
CA THR A 221 8.43 -22.08 19.28
C THR A 221 7.98 -23.52 19.12
N ASP A 222 8.62 -24.42 19.86
CA ASP A 222 8.14 -25.80 19.93
C ASP A 222 6.71 -25.82 20.48
N ALA A 223 5.90 -26.74 19.98
CA ALA A 223 4.53 -26.88 20.46
C ALA A 223 4.55 -27.27 21.94
N ALA A 224 3.97 -26.44 22.80
CA ALA A 224 3.90 -26.69 24.25
C ALA A 224 2.75 -27.66 24.64
N GLY A 225 2.04 -28.23 23.66
CA GLY A 225 0.86 -29.08 23.84
C GLY A 225 -0.37 -28.52 23.12
N THR A 226 -1.54 -29.12 23.39
CA THR A 226 -2.84 -28.70 22.82
C THR A 226 -3.74 -28.13 23.91
N LEU A 227 -4.34 -26.96 23.65
CA LEU A 227 -5.34 -26.33 24.52
C LEU A 227 -6.69 -26.30 23.80
N GLY A 228 -7.75 -26.77 24.46
CA GLY A 228 -9.11 -26.59 23.97
C GLY A 228 -9.56 -25.14 24.14
N VAL A 229 -9.92 -24.48 23.04
CA VAL A 229 -10.37 -23.08 23.04
C VAL A 229 -11.77 -23.02 22.42
N ALA A 230 -12.66 -22.27 23.07
CA ALA A 230 -13.98 -21.94 22.54
C ALA A 230 -14.12 -20.42 22.40
N LEU A 231 -14.55 -19.96 21.21
CA LEU A 231 -14.82 -18.55 20.93
C LEU A 231 -16.32 -18.37 20.67
N LEU A 232 -17.02 -17.72 21.59
CA LEU A 232 -18.44 -17.41 21.44
C LEU A 232 -18.61 -16.07 20.72
N GLN A 233 -19.26 -16.09 19.55
CA GLN A 233 -19.59 -14.89 18.78
C GLN A 233 -21.10 -14.65 18.78
N GLY A 234 -21.58 -13.86 19.75
CA GLY A 234 -23.02 -13.65 19.96
C GLY A 234 -23.73 -12.79 18.91
N ASN A 235 -23.01 -12.17 17.97
CA ASN A 235 -23.59 -11.41 16.84
C ASN A 235 -24.68 -10.38 17.23
N ILE A 236 -24.57 -9.74 18.40
CA ILE A 236 -25.53 -8.73 18.86
C ILE A 236 -25.55 -7.55 17.86
N PRO A 237 -26.72 -7.10 17.39
CA PRO A 237 -26.84 -5.93 16.52
C PRO A 237 -26.15 -4.69 17.09
N GLN A 238 -25.44 -3.95 16.24
CA GLN A 238 -24.57 -2.84 16.67
C GLN A 238 -25.34 -1.68 17.31
N ASP A 239 -26.60 -1.47 16.91
CA ASP A 239 -27.55 -0.49 17.47
C ASP A 239 -28.13 -0.93 18.82
N GLU A 240 -28.20 -2.24 19.09
CA GLU A 240 -28.64 -2.79 20.38
C GLU A 240 -27.51 -3.00 21.38
N LYS A 241 -26.25 -3.06 20.91
CA LYS A 241 -25.07 -3.48 21.69
C LYS A 241 -24.89 -2.74 23.02
N PHE A 242 -25.33 -1.47 23.10
CA PHE A 242 -25.17 -0.62 24.28
C PHE A 242 -26.47 -0.42 25.06
N ILE A 243 -27.57 -1.10 24.68
CA ILE A 243 -28.83 -1.08 25.43
C ILE A 243 -28.67 -1.98 26.67
N PRO A 244 -28.82 -1.45 27.90
CA PRO A 244 -28.68 -2.25 29.12
C PRO A 244 -29.69 -3.40 29.19
N GLY A 245 -29.25 -4.57 29.64
CA GLY A 245 -30.12 -5.71 29.96
C GLY A 245 -30.56 -6.62 28.80
N GLY A 246 -30.33 -6.24 27.53
CA GLY A 246 -30.74 -7.03 26.35
C GLY A 246 -29.68 -7.98 25.79
N GLY A 247 -28.39 -7.65 25.96
CA GLY A 247 -27.31 -8.27 25.19
C GLY A 247 -27.19 -9.80 25.31
N VAL A 248 -27.38 -10.38 26.50
CA VAL A 248 -27.28 -11.85 26.68
C VAL A 248 -28.44 -12.57 26.00
N ALA A 249 -29.66 -12.08 26.14
CA ALA A 249 -30.83 -12.70 25.51
C ALA A 249 -30.75 -12.63 23.99
N THR A 250 -30.27 -11.51 23.43
CA THR A 250 -30.07 -11.35 21.99
C THR A 250 -28.93 -12.23 21.48
N ALA A 251 -27.85 -12.41 22.24
CA ALA A 251 -26.70 -13.24 21.83
C ALA A 251 -26.97 -14.75 21.79
N LEU A 252 -28.03 -15.22 22.45
CA LEU A 252 -28.40 -16.63 22.55
C LEU A 252 -29.51 -17.06 21.59
N ARG A 253 -30.04 -16.12 20.79
CA ARG A 253 -31.02 -16.38 19.73
C ARG A 253 -30.33 -16.57 18.39
#